data_AF-A0A4Y5RDR0-F1
#
_entry.id   AF-A0A4Y5RDR0-F1
#
_cell.length_a   1.000
_cell.length_b   1.000
_cell.length_c   1.000
_cell.angle_alpha   90.00
_cell.angle_beta   90.00
_cell.angle_gamma   90.00
#
_symmetry.space_group_name_H-M   'P 1'
#
loop_
_entity.id
_entity.type
_entity.pdbx_description
1 polymer ?
#
loop_
_entity_poly.entity_id
_entity_poly.type
_entity_poly.pdbx_seq_one_letter_code
_entity_poly.pdbx_strand_id
1 'polypeptide(L)'
;MISVVPLMIFLSLSKFSAGEVTEKSKYTTKYDNIDINEIIHNERLLKRYVYCLLETGSCTPDGLELKKNMPDAIATNCSKCSEKQKEGSETIIRYLIDNKP
;
A
#
# COMPACT_ATOMS: atom_id res chain seq x y z
N MET A 1 -49.16 15.91 9.54
CA MET A 1 -48.90 17.33 9.19
C MET A 1 -47.96 17.30 8.00
N ILE A 2 -48.46 17.15 6.77
CA ILE A 2 -48.84 18.28 5.88
C ILE A 2 -47.60 19.16 5.68
N SER A 3 -46.92 19.25 4.54
CA SER A 3 -47.32 18.94 3.16
C SER A 3 -46.08 18.83 2.27
N VAL A 4 -45.93 17.70 1.60
CA VAL A 4 -45.57 17.66 0.18
C VAL A 4 -46.76 18.19 -0.61
N VAL A 5 -46.87 19.51 -0.61
CA VAL A 5 -47.58 20.39 -1.55
C VAL A 5 -46.83 21.71 -1.33
N PRO A 6 -46.25 22.41 -2.33
CA PRO A 6 -46.34 22.21 -3.78
C PRO A 6 -44.96 22.32 -4.50
N LEU A 7 -44.83 21.60 -5.62
CA LEU A 7 -44.52 22.24 -6.90
C LEU A 7 -43.41 23.33 -6.92
N MET A 8 -42.17 22.97 -6.58
CA MET A 8 -40.98 23.74 -7.00
C MET A 8 -39.88 22.78 -7.45
N ILE A 9 -40.20 21.99 -8.48
CA ILE A 9 -39.18 21.61 -9.46
C ILE A 9 -38.82 22.90 -10.21
N PHE A 10 -37.53 23.08 -10.47
CA PHE A 10 -36.85 24.04 -11.37
C PHE A 10 -35.99 25.11 -10.68
N LEU A 11 -34.67 24.98 -10.94
CA LEU A 11 -33.58 25.96 -10.80
C LEU A 11 -32.78 26.00 -9.48
N SER A 12 -32.02 24.94 -9.19
CA SER A 12 -30.73 25.11 -8.48
C SER A 12 -29.75 24.00 -8.88
N LEU A 13 -28.63 24.41 -9.46
CA LEU A 13 -27.51 23.58 -9.88
C LEU A 13 -26.81 22.91 -8.69
N SER A 14 -26.06 21.84 -9.00
CA SER A 14 -25.04 21.16 -8.17
C SER A 14 -25.51 20.44 -6.90
N LYS A 15 -25.86 19.16 -7.05
CA LYS A 15 -25.61 18.18 -5.99
C LYS A 15 -24.09 18.02 -5.85
N PHE A 16 -23.48 18.79 -4.97
CA PHE A 16 -22.09 18.56 -4.54
C PHE A 16 -22.09 17.31 -3.66
N SER A 17 -21.68 16.17 -4.23
CA SER A 17 -21.31 15.02 -3.43
C SER A 17 -20.00 15.39 -2.73
N ALA A 18 -20.08 15.84 -1.48
CA ALA A 18 -18.92 15.94 -0.62
C ALA A 18 -18.35 14.53 -0.46
N GLY A 19 -17.28 14.23 -1.18
CA GLY A 19 -16.49 13.04 -0.93
C GLY A 19 -15.92 13.15 0.48
N GLU A 20 -16.36 12.26 1.37
CA GLU A 20 -15.78 12.11 2.69
C GLU A 20 -14.32 11.69 2.51
N VAL A 21 -13.38 12.61 2.76
CA VAL A 21 -11.96 12.28 2.84
C VAL A 21 -11.77 11.53 4.14
N THR A 22 -12.11 10.24 4.15
CA THR A 22 -11.63 9.33 5.17
C THR A 22 -10.12 9.33 5.04
N GLU A 23 -9.40 9.90 6.02
CA GLU A 23 -7.95 9.79 6.07
C GLU A 23 -7.61 8.29 6.16
N LYS A 24 -7.33 7.67 5.02
CA LYS A 24 -6.97 6.25 4.99
C LYS A 24 -5.65 6.14 5.76
N SER A 25 -5.68 5.45 6.91
CA SER A 25 -4.48 5.26 7.71
C SER A 25 -3.40 4.61 6.85
N LYS A 26 -2.29 5.31 6.64
CA LYS A 26 -1.14 4.78 5.91
C LYS A 26 -0.45 3.67 6.70
N TYR A 27 0.32 2.84 6.02
CA TYR A 27 1.23 1.92 6.69
C TYR A 27 2.29 2.69 7.49
N THR A 28 2.87 2.05 8.50
CA THR A 28 3.94 2.68 9.27
C THR A 28 5.14 3.00 8.38
N THR A 29 5.78 4.14 8.61
CA THR A 29 6.98 4.58 7.90
C THR A 29 8.27 4.26 8.67
N LYS A 30 8.16 3.51 9.78
CA LYS A 30 9.29 3.14 10.65
C LYS A 30 10.46 2.50 9.89
N TYR A 31 10.16 1.80 8.80
CA TYR A 31 11.11 1.00 8.03
C TYR A 31 11.41 1.59 6.63
N ASP A 32 10.99 2.83 6.36
CA ASP A 32 11.16 3.45 5.04
C ASP A 32 12.62 3.77 4.69
N ASN A 33 13.53 3.75 5.67
CA ASN A 33 14.96 4.03 5.50
C ASN A 33 15.82 2.76 5.37
N ILE A 34 15.21 1.60 5.13
CA ILE A 34 15.96 0.36 4.87
C ILE A 34 16.70 0.48 3.54
N ASP A 35 17.95 0.00 3.51
CA ASP A 35 18.73 -0.04 2.28
C ASP A 35 18.29 -1.22 1.39
N ILE A 36 17.43 -0.91 0.43
CA ILE A 36 16.94 -1.87 -0.55
C ILE A 36 18.07 -2.39 -1.45
N ASN A 37 19.07 -1.55 -1.76
CA ASN A 37 20.19 -1.97 -2.60
C ASN A 37 21.06 -3.01 -1.88
N GLU A 38 21.28 -2.85 -0.58
CA GLU A 38 21.96 -3.87 0.21
C GLU A 38 21.19 -5.20 0.19
N ILE A 39 19.87 -5.16 0.35
CA ILE A 39 19.03 -6.37 0.38
C ILE A 39 19.11 -7.11 -0.96
N ILE A 40 18.89 -6.44 -2.08
CA ILE A 40 18.80 -7.11 -3.39
C ILE A 40 20.17 -7.61 -3.88
N HIS A 41 21.27 -6.95 -3.51
CA HIS A 41 22.63 -7.38 -3.90
C HIS A 41 23.26 -8.37 -2.91
N ASN A 42 22.62 -8.64 -1.77
CA ASN A 42 23.07 -9.64 -0.81
C ASN A 42 22.15 -10.85 -0.82
N GLU A 43 22.56 -11.92 -1.53
CA GLU A 43 21.76 -13.14 -1.69
C GLU A 43 21.26 -13.72 -0.36
N ARG A 44 22.10 -13.68 0.69
CA ARG A 44 21.71 -14.15 2.02
C ARG A 44 20.60 -13.30 2.64
N LEU A 45 20.61 -11.99 2.43
CA LEU A 45 19.56 -11.10 2.93
C LEU A 45 18.28 -11.27 2.12
N LEU A 46 18.37 -11.17 0.79
CA LEU A 46 17.22 -11.36 -0.11
C LEU A 46 16.48 -12.67 0.18
N LYS A 47 17.22 -13.76 0.33
CA LYS A 47 16.66 -15.08 0.64
C LYS A 47 15.93 -15.13 1.98
N ARG A 48 16.36 -14.39 3.00
CA ARG A 48 15.64 -14.29 4.28
C ARG A 48 14.29 -13.60 4.11
N TYR A 49 14.22 -12.50 3.35
CA TYR A 49 12.94 -11.84 3.06
C TYR A 49 12.00 -12.76 2.29
N VAL A 50 12.50 -13.46 1.27
CA VAL A 50 11.71 -14.43 0.50
C VAL A 50 11.18 -15.54 1.40
N TYR A 51 12.02 -16.13 2.25
CA TYR A 51 11.59 -17.18 3.18
C TYR A 51 10.58 -16.70 4.21
N CYS A 52 10.72 -15.46 4.70
CA CYS A 52 9.71 -14.84 5.55
C CYS A 52 8.36 -14.72 4.83
N LEU A 53 8.34 -14.20 3.59
CA LEU A 53 7.12 -14.02 2.80
C LEU A 53 6.46 -15.34 2.41
N LEU A 54 7.25 -16.40 2.18
CA LEU A 54 6.78 -17.75 1.87
C LEU A 54 6.46 -18.60 3.12
N GLU A 55 6.58 -18.04 4.32
CA GLU A 55 6.37 -18.75 5.59
C GLU A 55 7.29 -19.97 5.82
N THR A 56 8.44 -20.01 5.13
CA THR A 56 9.42 -21.10 5.23
C THR A 56 10.63 -20.74 6.10
N GLY A 57 10.67 -19.53 6.66
CA GLY A 57 11.72 -19.06 7.54
C GLY A 57 11.26 -17.95 8.48
N SER A 58 12.17 -17.53 9.38
CA SER A 58 11.89 -16.45 10.33
C SER A 58 11.87 -15.08 9.63
N CYS A 59 11.03 -14.19 10.17
CA CYS A 59 10.95 -12.79 9.74
C CYS A 59 11.76 -11.88 10.66
N THR A 60 12.46 -10.92 10.08
CA THR A 60 12.91 -9.73 10.81
C THR A 60 11.69 -8.82 11.10
N PRO A 61 11.77 -7.87 12.05
CA PRO A 61 10.64 -6.99 12.37
C PRO A 61 10.07 -6.23 11.17
N ASP A 62 10.94 -5.78 10.26
CA ASP A 62 10.57 -5.09 9.03
C ASP A 62 10.01 -6.06 7.96
N GLY A 63 10.58 -7.25 7.82
CA GLY A 63 10.04 -8.30 6.94
C GLY A 63 8.65 -8.76 7.39
N LEU A 64 8.40 -8.81 8.69
CA LEU A 64 7.08 -9.12 9.26
C LEU A 64 6.06 -8.02 8.96
N GLU A 65 6.45 -6.75 9.08
CA GLU A 65 5.59 -5.62 8.71
C GLU A 65 5.24 -5.63 7.22
N LEU A 66 6.24 -5.91 6.36
CA LEU A 66 6.01 -6.10 4.93
C LEU A 66 5.04 -7.26 4.68
N LYS A 67 5.29 -8.44 5.25
CA LYS A 67 4.45 -9.64 5.10
C LYS A 67 3.00 -9.36 5.49
N LYS A 68 2.79 -8.66 6.61
CA LYS A 68 1.46 -8.32 7.13
C LYS A 68 0.68 -7.40 6.18
N ASN A 69 1.35 -6.40 5.60
CA ASN A 69 0.68 -5.36 4.79
C ASN A 69 0.67 -5.67 3.29
N MET A 70 1.53 -6.57 2.80
CA MET A 70 1.68 -6.90 1.37
C MET A 70 0.36 -7.35 0.71
N PRO A 71 -0.49 -8.20 1.32
CA PRO A 71 -1.76 -8.59 0.70
C PRO A 71 -2.71 -7.39 0.47
N ASP A 72 -2.83 -6.50 1.46
CA ASP A 72 -3.66 -5.28 1.35
C ASP A 72 -3.05 -4.29 0.33
N ALA A 73 -1.72 -4.16 0.29
CA ALA A 73 -1.03 -3.33 -0.68
C ALA A 73 -1.29 -3.79 -2.11
N ILE A 74 -1.26 -5.10 -2.38
CA ILE A 74 -1.57 -5.64 -3.71
C ILE A 74 -3.06 -5.43 -4.05
N ALA A 75 -3.95 -5.78 -3.12
CA ALA A 75 -5.40 -5.68 -3.35
C ALA A 75 -5.89 -4.25 -3.59
N THR A 76 -5.19 -3.26 -3.03
CA THR A 76 -5.59 -1.85 -3.07
C THR A 76 -4.66 -0.96 -3.90
N ASN A 77 -3.79 -1.54 -4.73
CA ASN A 77 -2.80 -0.79 -5.53
C ASN A 77 -1.97 0.19 -4.69
N CYS A 78 -1.45 -0.29 -3.55
CA CYS A 78 -0.62 0.44 -2.60
C CYS A 78 -1.28 1.73 -2.06
N SER A 79 -2.62 1.76 -1.93
CA SER A 79 -3.35 2.98 -1.55
C SER A 79 -2.96 3.59 -0.20
N LYS A 80 -2.35 2.80 0.69
CA LYS A 80 -1.88 3.20 2.03
C LYS A 80 -0.36 3.32 2.13
N CYS A 81 0.38 3.10 1.05
CA CYS A 81 1.84 3.13 1.06
C CYS A 81 2.38 4.56 1.17
N SER A 82 3.54 4.71 1.80
CA SER A 82 4.34 5.93 1.65
C SER A 82 4.98 6.01 0.26
N GLU A 83 5.48 7.18 -0.13
CA GLU A 83 6.20 7.30 -1.41
C GLU A 83 7.48 6.46 -1.43
N LYS A 84 8.19 6.36 -0.29
CA LYS A 84 9.37 5.49 -0.15
C LYS A 84 9.03 4.01 -0.33
N GLN A 85 7.89 3.55 0.19
CA GLN A 85 7.44 2.19 0.01
C GLN A 85 7.08 1.88 -1.45
N LYS A 86 6.49 2.84 -2.17
CA LYS A 86 6.20 2.71 -3.61
C LYS A 86 7.49 2.63 -4.42
N GLU A 87 8.40 3.58 -4.26
CA GLU A 87 9.72 3.60 -4.91
C GLU A 87 10.50 2.31 -4.65
N GLY A 88 10.47 1.85 -3.39
CA GLY A 88 11.14 0.62 -2.99
C GLY A 88 10.54 -0.63 -3.62
N SER A 89 9.20 -0.70 -3.66
CA SER A 89 8.49 -1.82 -4.31
C SER A 89 8.81 -1.90 -5.81
N GLU A 90 8.84 -0.76 -6.51
CA GLU A 90 9.20 -0.70 -7.94
C GLU A 90 10.62 -1.21 -8.17
N THR A 91 11.56 -0.79 -7.33
CA THR A 91 12.97 -1.20 -7.40
C THR A 91 13.14 -2.70 -7.21
N ILE A 92 12.53 -3.27 -6.15
CA ILE A 92 12.64 -4.70 -5.85
C ILE A 92 11.97 -5.54 -6.95
N ILE A 93 10.77 -5.14 -7.39
CA ILE A 93 10.02 -5.87 -8.43
C ILE A 93 10.83 -5.92 -9.72
N ARG A 94 11.37 -4.78 -10.18
CA ARG A 94 12.22 -4.75 -11.38
C ARG A 94 13.45 -5.63 -11.23
N TYR A 95 14.17 -5.51 -10.11
CA TYR A 95 15.35 -6.32 -9.87
C TYR A 95 15.05 -7.83 -9.92
N LEU A 96 13.97 -8.26 -9.27
CA LEU A 96 13.56 -9.66 -9.25
C LEU A 96 13.19 -10.17 -10.66
N ILE A 97 12.44 -9.38 -11.45
CA ILE A 97 12.11 -9.75 -12.83
C ILE A 97 13.38 -9.91 -13.68
N ASP A 98 14.32 -8.97 -13.57
CA ASP A 98 15.49 -8.93 -14.45
C ASP A 98 16.59 -9.93 -14.03
N ASN A 99 16.68 -10.28 -12.73
CA ASN A 99 17.82 -11.02 -12.17
C ASN A 99 17.43 -12.34 -11.46
N LYS A 100 16.14 -12.58 -11.20
CA LYS A 100 15.61 -13.76 -10.50
C LYS A 100 14.35 -14.32 -11.21
N PRO A 101 14.44 -14.70 -12.50
CA PRO A 101 13.30 -15.19 -13.27
C PRO A 101 12.76 -16.54 -12.81
#